data_AF-A0A822GE26-F1
#
_entry.id   AF-A0A822GE26-F1
#
_cell.length_a   1.000
_cell.length_b   1.000
_cell.length_c   1.000
_cell.angle_alpha   90.00
_cell.angle_beta   90.00
_cell.angle_gamma   90.00
#
_symmetry.space_group_name_H-M   'P 1'
#
loop_
_entity.id
_entity.type
_entity.pdbx_description
1 polymer ?
#
loop_
_entity_poly.entity_id
_entity_poly.type
_entity_poly.pdbx_seq_one_letter_code
_entity_poly.pdbx_strand_id
1 'polypeptide(L)'
;KNSSLSIDLFTSDDLDLIRKKQQDQNKSFKTKSSNKRYLILIYNTEYDRIYYPLSLRYCGKPDTIILIGQIHQLVTENESLKSQLGSDTNRYDIEEE
;
A
#
# COMPACT_ATOMS: atom_id res chain seq x y z
N LYS A 1 2.62 -13.77 3.91
CA LYS A 1 1.94 -13.41 2.63
C LYS A 1 0.81 -14.41 2.42
N ASN A 2 -0.41 -13.95 2.15
CA ASN A 2 -1.55 -14.81 1.86
C ASN A 2 -1.80 -14.78 0.34
N SER A 3 -1.90 -15.93 -0.32
CA SER A 3 -2.05 -16.05 -1.78
C SER A 3 -3.48 -15.78 -2.28
N SER A 4 -4.47 -15.85 -1.38
CA SER A 4 -5.90 -15.66 -1.70
C SER A 4 -6.32 -14.19 -1.70
N LEU A 5 -5.47 -13.28 -1.24
CA LEU A 5 -5.77 -11.85 -1.17
C LEU A 5 -4.82 -11.06 -2.08
N SER A 6 -5.39 -10.27 -2.98
CA SER A 6 -4.67 -9.35 -3.85
C SER A 6 -5.20 -7.93 -3.67
N ILE A 7 -4.36 -6.93 -3.90
CA ILE A 7 -4.69 -5.52 -3.71
C ILE A 7 -4.33 -4.76 -4.96
N ASP A 8 -5.32 -4.08 -5.54
CA ASP A 8 -5.16 -3.21 -6.70
C ASP A 8 -5.59 -1.77 -6.35
N LEU A 9 -5.04 -0.79 -7.07
CA LEU A 9 -5.37 0.63 -6.91
C LEU A 9 -5.87 1.23 -8.21
N PHE A 10 -7.09 1.77 -8.19
CA PHE A 10 -7.77 2.33 -9.36
C PHE A 10 -8.05 3.82 -9.21
N THR A 11 -8.05 4.54 -10.34
CA THR A 11 -8.61 5.90 -10.44
C THR A 11 -10.10 5.87 -10.75
N SER A 12 -10.77 7.02 -10.61
CA SER A 12 -12.14 7.18 -11.09
C SER A 12 -12.26 6.88 -12.59
N ASP A 13 -11.25 7.27 -13.38
CA ASP A 13 -11.27 7.07 -14.83
C ASP A 13 -11.13 5.59 -15.19
N ASP A 14 -10.28 4.85 -14.47
CA ASP A 14 -10.13 3.40 -14.68
C ASP A 14 -11.43 2.63 -14.38
N LEU A 15 -12.16 3.03 -13.33
CA LEU A 15 -13.45 2.43 -13.02
C LEU A 15 -14.49 2.71 -14.10
N ASP A 16 -14.48 3.90 -14.69
CA ASP A 16 -15.39 4.24 -15.78
C ASP A 16 -15.02 3.50 -17.08
N LEU A 17 -13.74 3.25 -17.33
CA LEU A 17 -13.28 2.38 -18.42
C LEU A 17 -13.74 0.93 -18.22
N ILE A 18 -13.60 0.38 -17.01
CA ILE A 18 -14.06 -0.97 -16.68
C ILE A 18 -15.58 -1.08 -16.86
N ARG A 19 -16.34 -0.08 -16.39
CA ARG A 19 -17.79 -0.04 -16.57
C ARG A 19 -18.19 0.02 -18.03
N LYS A 20 -17.55 0.86 -18.84
CA LYS A 20 -17.81 0.94 -20.29
C LYS A 20 -17.50 -0.39 -21.00
N LYS A 21 -16.47 -1.11 -20.57
CA LYS A 21 -16.11 -2.42 -21.13
C LYS A 21 -17.07 -3.53 -20.69
N GLN A 22 -17.63 -3.45 -19.47
CA GLN A 22 -18.60 -4.42 -18.96
C GLN A 22 -20.03 -4.14 -19.42
N GLN A 23 -20.33 -2.91 -19.83
CA GLN A 23 -21.67 -2.46 -20.16
C GLN A 23 -21.65 -1.72 -21.50
N ASP A 24 -21.99 -2.42 -22.59
CA ASP A 24 -22.04 -1.90 -23.98
C ASP A 24 -23.05 -0.76 -24.22
N GLN A 25 -23.57 -0.06 -23.19
CA GLN A 25 -24.66 0.90 -23.35
C GLN A 25 -24.57 2.13 -22.42
N ASN A 26 -24.20 3.26 -23.05
CA ASN A 26 -24.96 4.51 -23.03
C ASN A 26 -25.32 5.21 -21.70
N LYS A 27 -24.37 5.43 -20.78
CA LYS A 27 -24.47 6.55 -19.81
C LYS A 27 -23.15 7.29 -19.62
N SER A 28 -23.03 8.44 -20.29
CA SER A 28 -21.95 9.40 -20.07
C SER A 28 -22.16 10.12 -18.74
N PHE A 29 -21.55 9.60 -17.68
CA PHE A 29 -21.41 10.36 -16.44
C PHE A 29 -20.20 11.28 -16.57
N LYS A 30 -20.46 12.59 -16.46
CA LYS A 30 -19.42 13.63 -16.52
C LYS A 30 -18.41 13.38 -15.39
N THR A 31 -17.18 13.04 -15.76
CA THR A 31 -16.07 12.85 -14.84
C THR A 31 -15.69 14.21 -14.24
N LYS A 32 -16.20 14.50 -13.05
CA LYS A 32 -15.55 15.52 -12.22
C LYS A 32 -14.19 14.94 -11.86
N SER A 33 -13.12 15.53 -12.41
CA SER A 33 -11.73 15.21 -12.07
C SER A 33 -11.59 15.21 -10.54
N SER A 34 -11.72 14.04 -9.95
CA SER A 34 -11.68 13.86 -8.52
C SER A 34 -10.42 13.08 -8.24
N ASN A 35 -9.58 13.60 -7.34
CA ASN A 35 -8.41 12.88 -6.83
C ASN A 35 -8.81 11.71 -5.92
N LYS A 36 -9.94 11.06 -6.20
CA LYS A 36 -10.47 9.91 -5.48
C LYS A 36 -9.78 8.67 -6.04
N ARG A 37 -9.18 7.90 -5.15
CA ARG A 37 -8.55 6.62 -5.48
C ARG A 37 -9.41 5.51 -4.88
N TYR A 38 -9.39 4.34 -5.50
CA TYR A 38 -10.14 3.18 -5.03
C TYR A 38 -9.14 2.04 -4.81
N LEU A 39 -8.95 1.66 -3.55
CA LEU A 39 -8.20 0.46 -3.19
C LEU A 39 -9.16 -0.71 -3.29
N ILE A 40 -8.89 -1.64 -4.19
CA ILE A 40 -9.73 -2.81 -4.40
C ILE A 40 -9.05 -3.99 -3.73
N LEU A 41 -9.64 -4.45 -2.63
CA LEU A 41 -9.23 -5.73 -2.05
C LEU A 41 -9.94 -6.84 -2.82
N ILE A 42 -9.15 -7.68 -3.46
CA ILE A 42 -9.62 -8.81 -4.26
C ILE A 42 -9.40 -10.07 -3.44
N TYR A 43 -10.49 -10.69 -3.02
CA TYR A 43 -10.47 -11.97 -2.36
C TYR A 43 -10.78 -13.06 -3.38
N ASN A 44 -9.76 -13.87 -3.69
CA ASN A 44 -9.85 -15.02 -4.57
C ASN A 44 -9.99 -16.29 -3.73
N THR A 45 -11.14 -16.94 -3.84
CA THR A 45 -11.34 -18.32 -3.39
C THR A 45 -11.35 -19.25 -4.60
N GLU A 46 -11.48 -20.56 -4.38
CA GLU A 46 -11.56 -21.53 -5.48
C GLU A 46 -12.78 -21.34 -6.39
N TYR A 47 -13.82 -20.67 -5.88
CA TYR A 47 -15.11 -20.55 -6.55
C TYR A 47 -15.55 -19.11 -6.80
N ASP A 48 -15.00 -18.14 -6.06
CA ASP A 48 -15.40 -16.75 -6.12
C ASP A 48 -14.23 -15.77 -6.18
N ARG A 49 -14.48 -14.66 -6.85
CA ARG A 49 -13.64 -13.46 -6.78
C ARG A 49 -14.48 -12.29 -6.31
N ILE A 50 -14.28 -11.89 -5.07
CA ILE A 50 -15.02 -10.79 -4.45
C ILE A 50 -14.15 -9.53 -4.45
N TYR A 51 -14.72 -8.44 -4.93
CA TYR A 51 -14.08 -7.13 -4.97
C TYR A 51 -14.66 -6.24 -3.87
N TYR A 52 -13.82 -5.80 -2.95
CA TYR A 52 -14.18 -4.83 -1.91
C TYR A 52 -13.60 -3.47 -2.26
N PRO A 53 -14.42 -2.52 -2.75
CA PRO A 53 -13.94 -1.20 -3.12
C PRO A 53 -13.84 -0.28 -1.89
N LEU A 54 -12.62 0.08 -1.51
CA LEU A 54 -12.35 1.08 -0.48
C LEU A 54 -12.02 2.42 -1.14
N SER A 55 -12.88 3.42 -0.93
CA SER A 55 -12.61 4.76 -1.45
C SER A 55 -11.62 5.52 -0.57
N LEU A 56 -10.52 5.96 -1.18
CA LEU A 56 -9.49 6.78 -0.57
C LEU A 56 -9.59 8.22 -1.07
N ARG A 57 -9.40 9.16 -0.15
CA ARG A 57 -9.28 10.59 -0.46
C ARG A 57 -7.80 10.95 -0.56
N TYR A 58 -7.45 11.76 -1.55
CA TYR A 58 -6.10 12.32 -1.64
C TYR A 58 -5.82 13.25 -0.46
N CYS A 59 -4.77 12.93 0.30
CA CYS A 59 -4.34 13.71 1.48
C CYS A 59 -3.39 14.87 1.14
N GLY A 60 -3.14 15.16 -0.14
CA GLY A 60 -2.18 16.18 -0.54
C GLY A 60 -0.75 15.65 -0.66
N LYS A 61 0.20 16.57 -0.84
CA LYS A 61 1.63 16.26 -0.76
C LYS A 61 2.05 16.31 0.71
N PRO A 62 2.85 15.35 1.21
CA PRO A 62 3.35 15.41 2.57
C PRO A 62 4.26 16.64 2.75
N ASP A 63 4.27 17.20 3.97
CA ASP A 63 5.20 18.27 4.34
C ASP A 63 6.64 17.73 4.39
N THR A 64 7.56 18.44 3.75
CA THR A 64 8.98 18.06 3.68
C THR A 64 9.64 18.06 5.05
N ILE A 65 9.20 18.91 5.98
CA ILE A 65 9.79 18.99 7.32
C ILE A 65 9.47 17.72 8.11
N ILE A 66 8.21 17.27 8.05
CA ILE A 66 7.76 16.04 8.69
C ILE A 66 8.50 14.84 8.10
N LEU A 67 8.63 14.79 6.77
CA LEU A 67 9.32 13.69 6.09
C LEU A 67 10.80 13.59 6.49
N ILE A 68 11.50 14.73 6.56
CA ILE A 68 12.91 14.77 6.99
C ILE A 68 13.03 14.31 8.45
N GLY A 69 12.15 14.77 9.33
CA GLY A 69 12.11 14.34 10.73
C GLY A 69 11.92 12.83 10.86
N GLN A 70 11.00 12.25 10.09
CA GLN A 70 10.80 10.80 10.05
C GLN A 70 12.02 10.04 9.53
N ILE A 71 12.72 10.56 8.51
CA ILE A 71 13.95 9.94 7.99
C ILE A 71 15.02 9.91 9.08
N HIS A 72 15.25 11.02 9.78
CA HIS A 72 16.23 11.05 10.87
C HIS A 72 15.88 10.05 11.97
N GLN A 73 14.61 10.00 12.38
CA GLN A 73 14.13 9.03 13.36
C GLN A 73 14.40 7.58 12.91
N LEU A 74 14.05 7.24 11.67
CA LEU A 74 14.25 5.90 11.13
C LEU A 74 15.73 5.53 10.99
N VAL A 75 16.60 6.48 10.63
CA VAL A 75 18.04 6.24 10.55
C VAL A 75 18.61 5.94 11.94
N THR A 76 18.29 6.76 12.94
CA THR A 76 18.73 6.55 14.32
C THR A 76 18.23 5.22 14.88
N GLU A 77 16.97 4.87 14.62
CA GLU A 77 16.40 3.58 15.03
C GLU A 77 17.13 2.41 14.35
N ASN A 78 17.38 2.48 13.05
CA ASN A 78 18.15 1.45 12.34
C ASN A 78 19.58 1.31 12.85
N GLU A 79 20.26 2.41 13.16
CA GLU A 79 21.61 2.37 13.73
C GLU A 79 21.59 1.71 15.11
N SER A 80 20.63 2.09 15.97
CA SER A 80 20.47 1.45 17.29
C SER A 80 20.19 -0.05 17.18
N LEU A 81 19.28 -0.45 16.28
CA LEU A 81 18.97 -1.86 16.04
C LEU A 81 20.16 -2.64 15.47
N LYS A 82 20.95 -2.04 14.57
CA LYS A 82 22.17 -2.65 14.04
C LYS A 82 23.23 -2.82 15.12
N SER A 83 23.41 -1.84 16.00
CA SER A 83 24.32 -1.95 17.13
C SER A 83 23.89 -3.05 18.10
N GLN A 84 22.59 -3.17 18.38
CA GLN A 84 22.05 -4.27 19.20
C GLN A 84 22.29 -5.64 18.56
N LEU A 85 22.01 -5.79 17.27
CA LEU A 85 22.25 -7.04 16.54
C LEU A 85 23.75 -7.40 16.47
N GLY A 86 24.63 -6.41 16.31
CA GLY A 86 26.08 -6.59 16.34
C GLY A 86 26.60 -7.01 17.73
N SER A 87 26.02 -6.48 18.81
CA SER A 87 26.35 -6.91 20.17
C SER A 87 25.83 -8.31 20.50
N ASP A 88 24.71 -8.73 19.94
CA ASP A 88 24.18 -10.09 20.12
C ASP A 88 24.99 -11.13 19.33
N THR A 89 25.53 -10.76 18.16
CA THR A 89 26.39 -11.67 17.36
C THR A 89 27.73 -11.95 18.07
N ASN A 90 28.38 -10.93 18.63
CA ASN A 90 29.62 -11.09 19.41
C ASN A 90 29.42 -11.85 20.74
N ARG A 91 28.17 -12.08 21.15
CA ARG A 91 27.86 -12.77 22.41
C ARG A 91 27.89 -14.29 22.29
N TYR A 92 27.85 -14.83 21.07
CA TYR A 92 27.89 -16.28 20.81
C TYR A 92 29.29 -16.81 20.47
N ASP A 93 30.30 -15.95 20.31
CA ASP A 93 31.67 -16.34 19.95
C ASP A 93 32.63 -16.49 21.16
N ILE A 94 32.15 -16.41 22.41
CA ILE A 94 33.00 -16.41 23.63
C ILE A 94 32.81 -17.68 24.52
N GLU A 95 32.04 -18.69 24.09
CA GLU A 95 31.78 -19.90 24.90
C GLU A 95 32.44 -21.21 24.40
N GLU A 96 33.62 -21.17 23.76
CA GLU A 96 34.48 -22.38 23.65
C GLU A 96 35.94 -22.06 23.99
N GLU A 97 36.34 -22.30 25.25
CA GLU A 97 37.69 -22.77 25.62
C GLU A 97 37.63 -23.59 26.93
#